data_AF-A0A2G5EG65-F1
#
_entry.id   AF-A0A2G5EG65-F1
#
_cell.length_a   1.000
_cell.length_b   1.000
_cell.length_c   1.000
_cell.angle_alpha   90.00
_cell.angle_beta   90.00
_cell.angle_gamma   90.00
#
_symmetry.space_group_name_H-M   'P 1'
#
loop_
_entity.id
_entity.type
_entity.pdbx_description
1 polymer ?
#
loop_
_entity_poly.entity_id
_entity_poly.type
_entity_poly.pdbx_seq_one_letter_code
_entity_poly.pdbx_strand_id
1 'polypeptide(L)'
;MGTFMGNLALEMLEEMGSKCDELSIALNTAIDEKDKLYERYVKDMRKMQCIRDDIALSLSQENENFRSELESRKKVLDEQAKDLERRETQINLEKQYLTFAKKELMRKLDSVEGKFSELNNTEGENNSKVQQEMEALRKELKETIEEMEHVVTLNRTLMVIERRSNHELQEARQALIDGFHDFLSHSRGAIRIKRLGELDGKPFQNVCSQKLPAGEGDVKSAELCSLWQELIQNSEWHPFKIVSIDGNLHEVIDENDEKLTALKLEWGETVYDAVSMALSEINEYNASGRYAVSELWNFKEERKASLKEVIQYILKQLKSLRGSKRRRYYTY
;
A
#
# COMPACT_ATOMS: atom_id res chain seq x y z
N MET A 1 79.41 39.85 -56.95
CA MET A 1 78.02 40.16 -56.52
C MET A 1 76.97 39.28 -57.19
N GLY A 2 77.02 39.06 -58.52
CA GLY A 2 75.99 38.30 -59.25
C GLY A 2 75.79 36.83 -58.83
N THR A 3 76.87 36.10 -58.51
CA THR A 3 76.82 34.68 -58.08
C THR A 3 76.30 34.48 -56.66
N PHE A 4 76.53 35.42 -55.76
CA PHE A 4 76.04 35.35 -54.37
C PHE A 4 74.51 35.59 -54.29
N MET A 5 74.01 36.56 -55.06
CA MET A 5 72.57 36.83 -55.18
C MET A 5 71.81 35.68 -55.88
N GLY A 6 72.43 35.01 -56.85
CA GLY A 6 71.86 33.86 -57.54
C GLY A 6 71.68 32.62 -56.65
N ASN A 7 72.69 32.32 -55.81
CA ASN A 7 72.59 31.20 -54.85
C ASN A 7 71.52 31.48 -53.77
N LEU A 8 71.44 32.72 -53.27
CA LEU A 8 70.43 33.11 -52.29
C LEU A 8 69.00 32.98 -52.87
N ALA A 9 68.79 33.37 -54.12
CA ALA A 9 67.49 33.22 -54.79
C ALA A 9 67.11 31.75 -55.03
N LEU A 10 68.09 30.88 -55.28
CA LEU A 10 67.86 29.44 -55.45
C LEU A 10 67.49 28.77 -54.12
N GLU A 11 68.22 29.08 -53.04
CA GLU A 11 67.89 28.60 -51.68
C GLU A 11 66.49 29.06 -51.25
N MET A 12 66.11 30.30 -51.53
CA MET A 12 64.77 30.80 -51.22
C MET A 12 63.67 30.07 -52.01
N LEU A 13 63.92 29.71 -53.27
CA LEU A 13 62.97 28.95 -54.09
C LEU A 13 62.83 27.51 -53.59
N GLU A 14 63.93 26.88 -53.19
CA GLU A 14 63.95 25.53 -52.63
C GLU A 14 63.23 25.48 -51.27
N GLU A 15 63.46 26.47 -50.41
CA GLU A 15 62.77 26.62 -49.13
C GLU A 15 61.25 26.88 -49.31
N MET A 16 60.88 27.71 -50.30
CA MET A 16 59.47 27.89 -50.66
C MET A 16 58.83 26.60 -51.20
N GLY A 17 59.57 25.81 -51.99
CA GLY A 17 59.13 24.50 -52.46
C GLY A 17 58.83 23.55 -51.30
N SER A 18 59.78 23.41 -50.37
CA SER A 18 59.61 22.58 -49.16
C SER A 18 58.40 23.03 -48.33
N LYS A 19 58.21 24.33 -48.14
CA LYS A 19 57.05 24.87 -47.41
C LYS A 19 55.72 24.60 -48.13
N CYS A 20 55.68 24.66 -49.46
CA CYS A 20 54.49 24.31 -50.24
C CYS A 20 54.12 22.82 -50.12
N ASP A 21 55.13 21.95 -50.11
CA ASP A 21 54.92 20.50 -49.94
C ASP A 21 54.47 20.16 -48.52
N GLU A 22 55.09 20.76 -47.51
CA GLU A 22 54.67 20.65 -46.10
C GLU A 22 53.22 21.13 -45.90
N LEU A 23 52.86 22.27 -46.49
CA LEU A 23 51.49 22.80 -46.45
C LEU A 23 50.49 21.87 -47.16
N SER A 24 50.87 21.27 -48.28
CA SER A 24 50.01 20.31 -48.99
C SER A 24 49.78 19.04 -48.19
N ILE A 25 50.82 18.51 -47.55
CA ILE A 25 50.72 17.33 -46.66
C ILE A 25 49.83 17.65 -45.45
N ALA A 26 50.05 18.82 -44.82
CA ALA A 26 49.25 19.26 -43.69
C ALA A 26 47.76 19.43 -44.07
N LEU A 27 47.49 20.01 -45.25
CA LEU A 27 46.12 20.19 -45.75
C LEU A 27 45.43 18.85 -46.01
N ASN A 28 46.09 17.91 -46.70
CA ASN A 28 45.53 16.59 -46.97
C ASN A 28 45.26 15.82 -45.67
N THR A 29 46.18 15.91 -44.70
CA THR A 29 46.00 15.30 -43.37
C THR A 29 44.78 15.89 -42.64
N ALA A 30 44.62 17.22 -42.67
CA ALA A 30 43.48 17.89 -42.06
C ALA A 30 42.15 17.52 -42.74
N ILE A 31 42.15 17.31 -44.06
CA ILE A 31 40.98 16.83 -44.80
C ILE A 31 40.60 15.41 -44.34
N ASP A 32 41.57 14.49 -44.28
CA ASP A 32 41.34 13.11 -43.82
C ASP A 32 40.82 13.06 -42.37
N GLU A 33 41.35 13.92 -41.49
CA GLU A 33 40.88 14.04 -40.11
C GLU A 33 39.45 14.57 -40.03
N LYS A 34 39.13 15.61 -40.82
CA LYS A 34 37.78 16.16 -40.93
C LYS A 34 36.79 15.08 -41.40
N ASP A 35 37.14 14.29 -42.41
CA ASP A 35 36.25 13.26 -42.95
C ASP A 35 36.01 12.14 -41.93
N LYS A 36 37.06 11.70 -41.21
CA LYS A 36 36.92 10.74 -40.09
C LYS A 36 36.07 11.27 -38.94
N LEU A 37 36.14 12.57 -38.65
CA LEU A 37 35.29 13.21 -37.64
C LEU A 37 33.83 13.26 -38.10
N TYR A 38 33.59 13.59 -39.36
CA TYR A 38 32.25 13.63 -39.93
C TYR A 38 31.59 12.25 -39.94
N GLU A 39 32.33 11.19 -40.31
CA GLU A 39 31.82 9.82 -40.25
C GLU A 39 31.45 9.38 -38.82
N ARG A 40 32.28 9.73 -37.82
CA ARG A 40 31.97 9.46 -36.41
C ARG A 40 30.71 10.19 -35.96
N TYR A 41 30.60 11.48 -36.29
CA TYR A 41 29.41 12.28 -36.00
C TYR A 41 28.14 11.65 -36.58
N VAL A 42 28.17 11.25 -37.86
CA VAL A 42 27.03 10.58 -38.51
C VAL A 42 26.68 9.25 -37.83
N LYS A 43 27.69 8.46 -37.44
CA LYS A 43 27.48 7.18 -36.73
C LYS A 43 26.83 7.40 -35.36
N ASP A 44 27.27 8.39 -34.61
CA ASP A 44 26.72 8.69 -33.29
C ASP A 44 25.31 9.29 -33.37
N MET A 45 25.03 10.11 -34.39
CA MET A 45 23.67 10.57 -34.69
C MET A 45 22.71 9.40 -34.96
N ARG A 46 23.14 8.40 -35.74
CA ARG A 46 22.32 7.19 -36.01
C ARG A 46 22.06 6.38 -34.75
N LYS A 47 23.06 6.22 -33.88
CA LYS A 47 22.88 5.52 -32.59
C LYS A 47 21.90 6.27 -31.69
N MET A 48 22.05 7.59 -31.58
CA MET A 48 21.10 8.42 -30.81
C MET A 48 19.68 8.30 -31.35
N GLN A 49 19.51 8.18 -32.66
CA GLN A 49 18.20 8.00 -33.26
C GLN A 49 17.61 6.62 -32.95
N CYS A 50 18.40 5.54 -33.05
CA CYS A 50 17.97 4.19 -32.67
C CYS A 50 17.51 4.14 -31.19
N ILE A 51 18.29 4.72 -30.28
CA ILE A 51 17.94 4.78 -28.85
C ILE A 51 16.63 5.56 -28.65
N ARG A 52 16.45 6.67 -29.36
CA ARG A 52 15.20 7.46 -29.29
C ARG A 52 14.00 6.63 -29.75
N ASP A 53 14.14 5.90 -30.84
CA ASP A 53 13.07 5.10 -31.42
C ASP A 53 12.73 3.91 -30.49
N ASP A 54 13.73 3.27 -29.88
CA ASP A 54 13.54 2.20 -28.88
C ASP A 54 12.83 2.72 -27.62
N ILE A 55 13.23 3.88 -27.11
CA ILE A 55 12.55 4.53 -25.97
C ILE A 55 11.10 4.88 -26.33
N ALA A 56 10.86 5.42 -27.53
CA ALA A 56 9.51 5.78 -27.97
C ALA A 56 8.60 4.54 -28.10
N LEU A 57 9.14 3.42 -28.61
CA LEU A 57 8.43 2.15 -28.68
C LEU A 57 8.11 1.60 -27.29
N SER A 58 9.10 1.56 -26.39
CA SER A 58 8.91 1.08 -25.01
C SER A 58 7.85 1.90 -24.28
N LEU A 59 7.91 3.24 -24.36
CA LEU A 59 6.92 4.13 -23.75
C LEU A 59 5.52 3.93 -24.36
N SER A 60 5.42 3.73 -25.67
CA SER A 60 4.13 3.48 -26.32
C SER A 60 3.51 2.17 -25.84
N GLN A 61 4.32 1.12 -25.69
CA GLN A 61 3.86 -0.18 -25.25
C GLN A 61 3.45 -0.16 -23.77
N GLU A 62 4.22 0.52 -22.92
CA GLU A 62 3.89 0.70 -21.50
C GLU A 62 2.58 1.48 -21.33
N ASN A 63 2.37 2.56 -22.12
CA ASN A 63 1.13 3.31 -22.12
C ASN A 63 -0.09 2.47 -22.54
N GLU A 64 0.08 1.57 -23.52
CA GLU A 64 -1.00 0.68 -23.95
C GLU A 64 -1.33 -0.38 -22.88
N ASN A 65 -0.31 -0.91 -22.21
CA ASN A 65 -0.48 -1.81 -21.06
C ASN A 65 -1.23 -1.12 -19.91
N PHE A 66 -0.79 0.07 -19.49
CA PHE A 66 -1.48 0.85 -18.46
C PHE A 66 -2.92 1.16 -18.85
N ARG A 67 -3.16 1.51 -20.12
CA ARG A 67 -4.53 1.75 -20.61
C ARG A 67 -5.41 0.50 -20.48
N SER A 68 -4.88 -0.67 -20.87
CA SER A 68 -5.59 -1.94 -20.77
C SER A 68 -5.90 -2.31 -19.32
N GLU A 69 -4.93 -2.13 -18.42
CA GLU A 69 -5.09 -2.41 -17.00
C GLU A 69 -6.12 -1.47 -16.36
N LEU A 70 -6.04 -0.16 -16.63
CA LEU A 70 -7.05 0.82 -16.20
C LEU A 70 -8.45 0.48 -16.70
N GLU A 71 -8.58 0.06 -17.96
CA GLU A 71 -9.86 -0.37 -18.54
C GLU A 71 -10.41 -1.61 -17.82
N SER A 72 -9.54 -2.58 -17.49
CA SER A 72 -9.92 -3.79 -16.76
C SER A 72 -10.35 -3.47 -15.31
N ARG A 73 -9.59 -2.62 -14.61
CA ARG A 73 -9.87 -2.19 -13.25
C ARG A 73 -11.17 -1.40 -13.18
N LYS A 74 -11.40 -0.52 -14.15
CA LYS A 74 -12.66 0.23 -14.28
C LYS A 74 -13.86 -0.70 -14.45
N LYS A 75 -13.76 -1.75 -15.28
CA LYS A 75 -14.83 -2.75 -15.43
C LYS A 75 -15.13 -3.47 -14.11
N VAL A 76 -14.11 -3.85 -13.35
CA VAL A 76 -14.30 -4.47 -12.02
C VAL A 76 -15.00 -3.51 -11.06
N LEU A 77 -14.58 -2.25 -11.01
CA LEU A 77 -15.21 -1.22 -10.17
C LEU A 77 -16.66 -0.96 -10.58
N ASP A 78 -16.95 -0.89 -11.88
CA ASP A 78 -18.31 -0.73 -12.39
C ASP A 78 -19.20 -1.94 -12.02
N GLU A 79 -18.66 -3.16 -12.07
CA GLU A 79 -19.41 -4.35 -11.67
C GLU A 79 -19.65 -4.39 -10.15
N GLN A 80 -18.63 -4.03 -9.34
CA GLN A 80 -18.78 -3.88 -7.90
C GLN A 80 -19.80 -2.80 -7.53
N ALA A 81 -19.81 -1.66 -8.24
CA ALA A 81 -20.78 -0.60 -8.03
C ALA A 81 -22.21 -1.09 -8.33
N LYS A 82 -22.41 -1.83 -9.43
CA LYS A 82 -23.70 -2.45 -9.76
C LYS A 82 -24.12 -3.48 -8.71
N ASP A 83 -23.20 -4.30 -8.20
CA ASP A 83 -23.49 -5.27 -7.15
C ASP A 83 -23.88 -4.60 -5.84
N LEU A 84 -23.21 -3.51 -5.47
CA LEU A 84 -23.57 -2.70 -4.31
C LEU A 84 -24.96 -2.08 -4.47
N GLU A 85 -25.27 -1.53 -5.65
CA GLU A 85 -26.59 -0.97 -5.96
C GLU A 85 -27.69 -2.05 -5.95
N ARG A 86 -27.41 -3.26 -6.47
CA ARG A 86 -28.31 -4.43 -6.35
C ARG A 86 -28.56 -4.80 -4.89
N ARG A 87 -27.52 -4.83 -4.05
CA ARG A 87 -27.66 -5.12 -2.61
C ARG A 87 -28.42 -4.03 -1.88
N GLU A 88 -28.18 -2.76 -2.20
CA GLU A 88 -28.89 -1.65 -1.60
C GLU A 88 -30.38 -1.63 -1.98
N THR A 89 -30.70 -1.89 -3.25
CA THR A 89 -32.08 -2.03 -3.71
C THR A 89 -32.77 -3.23 -3.06
N GLN A 90 -32.09 -4.37 -2.89
CA GLN A 90 -32.57 -5.54 -2.15
C GLN A 90 -32.89 -5.17 -0.69
N ILE A 91 -31.94 -4.54 0.03
CA ILE A 91 -32.13 -4.12 1.42
C ILE A 91 -33.29 -3.12 1.54
N ASN A 92 -33.42 -2.18 0.59
CA ASN A 92 -34.51 -1.21 0.59
C ASN A 92 -35.86 -1.88 0.31
N LEU A 93 -35.90 -2.88 -0.58
CA LEU A 93 -37.10 -3.66 -0.87
C LEU A 93 -37.51 -4.49 0.36
N GLU A 94 -36.56 -5.16 1.01
CA GLU A 94 -36.78 -5.89 2.26
C GLU A 94 -37.29 -4.96 3.38
N LYS A 95 -36.70 -3.77 3.53
CA LYS A 95 -37.22 -2.73 4.45
C LYS A 95 -38.65 -2.32 4.10
N GLN A 96 -38.98 -2.13 2.82
CA GLN A 96 -40.34 -1.80 2.39
C GLN A 96 -41.32 -2.93 2.69
N TYR A 97 -40.95 -4.19 2.42
CA TYR A 97 -41.76 -5.36 2.77
C TYR A 97 -41.99 -5.45 4.27
N LEU A 98 -40.95 -5.28 5.09
CA LEU A 98 -41.08 -5.25 6.55
C LEU A 98 -42.01 -4.11 7.01
N THR A 99 -41.90 -2.94 6.39
CA THR A 99 -42.76 -1.79 6.70
C THR A 99 -44.22 -2.03 6.31
N PHE A 100 -44.46 -2.66 5.15
CA PHE A 100 -45.79 -3.02 4.69
C PHE A 100 -46.40 -4.11 5.57
N ALA A 101 -45.65 -5.18 5.85
CA ALA A 101 -46.06 -6.24 6.76
C ALA A 101 -46.42 -5.67 8.13
N LYS A 102 -45.59 -4.78 8.68
CA LYS A 102 -45.88 -4.07 9.94
C LYS A 102 -47.20 -3.31 9.88
N LYS A 103 -47.44 -2.52 8.82
CA LYS A 103 -48.71 -1.77 8.67
C LYS A 103 -49.93 -2.68 8.53
N GLU A 104 -49.80 -3.79 7.80
CA GLU A 104 -50.87 -4.75 7.62
C GLU A 104 -51.20 -5.47 8.93
N LEU A 105 -50.18 -5.83 9.70
CA LEU A 105 -50.32 -6.39 11.04
C LEU A 105 -50.99 -5.39 12.00
N MET A 106 -50.62 -4.10 11.95
CA MET A 106 -51.30 -3.04 12.71
C MET A 106 -52.77 -2.90 12.29
N ARG A 107 -53.10 -2.90 10.99
CA ARG A 107 -54.50 -2.83 10.53
C ARG A 107 -55.34 -4.01 10.98
N LYS A 108 -54.77 -5.21 10.93
CA LYS A 108 -55.43 -6.42 11.43
C LYS A 108 -55.64 -6.30 12.94
N LEU A 109 -54.67 -5.77 13.68
CA LEU A 109 -54.81 -5.50 15.11
C LEU A 109 -56.00 -4.56 15.38
N ASP A 110 -56.08 -3.42 14.69
CA ASP A 110 -57.15 -2.43 14.83
C ASP A 110 -58.53 -3.00 14.44
N SER A 111 -58.61 -3.74 13.33
CA SER A 111 -59.86 -4.37 12.87
C SER A 111 -60.36 -5.41 13.85
N VAL A 112 -59.43 -6.18 14.40
CA VAL A 112 -59.73 -7.22 15.36
C VAL A 112 -60.15 -6.49 16.65
N GLU A 113 -59.54 -5.35 17.06
CA GLU A 113 -59.95 -4.53 18.23
C GLU A 113 -61.38 -3.99 18.10
N GLY A 114 -61.77 -3.52 16.92
CA GLY A 114 -63.13 -3.10 16.63
C GLY A 114 -64.14 -4.26 16.80
N LYS A 115 -63.87 -5.42 16.20
CA LYS A 115 -64.76 -6.60 16.29
C LYS A 115 -64.88 -7.15 17.71
N PHE A 116 -63.83 -7.03 18.52
CA PHE A 116 -63.88 -7.41 19.93
C PHE A 116 -64.78 -6.49 20.74
N SER A 117 -64.69 -5.18 20.47
CA SER A 117 -65.57 -4.17 21.08
C SER A 117 -67.04 -4.42 20.73
N GLU A 118 -67.32 -4.96 19.55
CA GLU A 118 -68.67 -5.37 19.11
C GLU A 118 -69.12 -6.70 19.75
N LEU A 119 -68.26 -7.72 19.80
CA LEU A 119 -68.56 -9.05 20.36
C LEU A 119 -68.73 -9.06 21.88
N ASN A 120 -68.11 -8.12 22.60
CA ASN A 120 -68.37 -7.91 24.04
C ASN A 120 -69.86 -7.61 24.35
N ASN A 121 -70.68 -7.31 23.34
CA ASN A 121 -72.11 -7.03 23.50
C ASN A 121 -73.02 -8.25 23.21
N THR A 122 -72.48 -9.44 22.88
CA THR A 122 -73.28 -10.64 22.54
C THR A 122 -72.83 -11.89 23.31
N GLU A 123 -73.69 -12.45 24.15
CA GLU A 123 -73.39 -13.57 25.05
C GLU A 123 -73.52 -14.95 24.37
N GLY A 124 -72.48 -15.80 24.45
CA GLY A 124 -72.51 -17.22 24.04
C GLY A 124 -71.20 -18.00 24.28
N GLU A 125 -71.27 -19.22 24.83
CA GLU A 125 -70.12 -20.02 25.34
C GLU A 125 -69.09 -20.46 24.27
N ASN A 126 -69.49 -20.80 23.04
CA ASN A 126 -68.55 -21.16 21.96
C ASN A 126 -67.75 -19.95 21.42
N ASN A 127 -68.29 -18.74 21.60
CA ASN A 127 -67.63 -17.49 21.22
C ASN A 127 -66.43 -17.22 22.15
N SER A 128 -66.57 -17.55 23.44
CA SER A 128 -65.54 -17.37 24.48
C SER A 128 -64.19 -18.00 24.13
N LYS A 129 -64.18 -19.20 23.56
CA LYS A 129 -62.93 -19.94 23.26
C LYS A 129 -62.16 -19.34 22.07
N VAL A 130 -62.89 -18.99 21.00
CA VAL A 130 -62.33 -18.30 19.83
C VAL A 130 -61.87 -16.88 20.21
N GLN A 131 -62.58 -16.23 21.13
CA GLN A 131 -62.20 -14.93 21.70
C GLN A 131 -60.85 -15.00 22.41
N GLN A 132 -60.65 -16.02 23.26
CA GLN A 132 -59.38 -16.22 23.98
C GLN A 132 -58.19 -16.49 23.04
N GLU A 133 -58.34 -17.34 22.02
CA GLU A 133 -57.26 -17.60 21.05
C GLU A 133 -56.93 -16.35 20.21
N MET A 134 -57.95 -15.60 19.80
CA MET A 134 -57.76 -14.32 19.09
C MET A 134 -57.05 -13.28 19.96
N GLU A 135 -57.40 -13.17 21.25
CA GLU A 135 -56.70 -12.28 22.18
C GLU A 135 -55.25 -12.68 22.40
N ALA A 136 -54.98 -13.99 22.49
CA ALA A 136 -53.62 -14.50 22.60
C ALA A 136 -52.75 -14.12 21.38
N LEU A 137 -53.25 -14.36 20.16
CA LEU A 137 -52.52 -14.03 18.93
C LEU A 137 -52.28 -12.53 18.75
N ARG A 138 -53.22 -11.67 19.16
CA ARG A 138 -52.99 -10.20 19.14
C ARG A 138 -51.88 -9.79 20.07
N LYS A 139 -51.89 -10.37 21.28
CA LYS A 139 -50.92 -10.04 22.31
C LYS A 139 -49.53 -10.42 21.82
N GLU A 140 -49.37 -11.64 21.30
CA GLU A 140 -48.12 -12.13 20.73
C GLU A 140 -47.65 -11.29 19.53
N LEU A 141 -48.58 -10.88 18.65
CA LEU A 141 -48.25 -10.03 17.51
C LEU A 141 -47.79 -8.63 17.92
N LYS A 142 -48.46 -8.02 18.90
CA LYS A 142 -48.10 -6.71 19.44
C LYS A 142 -46.73 -6.77 20.11
N GLU A 143 -46.49 -7.80 20.92
CA GLU A 143 -45.20 -8.08 21.55
C GLU A 143 -44.10 -8.23 20.49
N THR A 144 -44.35 -8.97 19.41
CA THR A 144 -43.38 -9.14 18.31
C THR A 144 -43.01 -7.81 17.62
N ILE A 145 -43.99 -6.92 17.37
CA ILE A 145 -43.73 -5.62 16.74
C ILE A 145 -42.89 -4.72 17.65
N GLU A 146 -43.23 -4.69 18.94
CA GLU A 146 -42.50 -3.93 19.95
C GLU A 146 -41.06 -4.47 20.11
N GLU A 147 -40.87 -5.79 20.09
CA GLU A 147 -39.56 -6.44 20.09
C GLU A 147 -38.72 -6.06 18.85
N MET A 148 -39.32 -6.06 17.65
CA MET A 148 -38.61 -5.66 16.43
C MET A 148 -38.14 -4.20 16.49
N GLU A 149 -38.98 -3.28 16.97
CA GLU A 149 -38.58 -1.87 17.16
C GLU A 149 -37.45 -1.73 18.18
N HIS A 150 -37.52 -2.49 19.27
CA HIS A 150 -36.47 -2.53 20.28
C HIS A 150 -35.14 -3.03 19.68
N VAL A 151 -35.15 -4.11 18.90
CA VAL A 151 -33.95 -4.65 18.25
C VAL A 151 -33.31 -3.66 17.27
N VAL A 152 -34.12 -2.98 16.44
CA VAL A 152 -33.60 -1.97 15.50
C VAL A 152 -32.97 -0.79 16.24
N THR A 153 -33.63 -0.31 17.30
CA THR A 153 -33.13 0.79 18.14
C THR A 153 -31.84 0.40 18.86
N LEU A 154 -31.80 -0.81 19.39
CA LEU A 154 -30.63 -1.37 20.06
C LEU A 154 -29.45 -1.48 19.10
N ASN A 155 -29.65 -2.03 17.89
CA ASN A 155 -28.60 -2.15 16.89
C ASN A 155 -28.01 -0.78 16.51
N ARG A 156 -28.87 0.22 16.27
CA ARG A 156 -28.43 1.59 15.97
C ARG A 156 -27.61 2.19 17.11
N THR A 157 -28.04 1.96 18.35
CA THR A 157 -27.35 2.45 19.56
C THR A 157 -25.98 1.77 19.70
N LEU A 158 -25.91 0.46 19.51
CA LEU A 158 -24.67 -0.31 19.54
C LEU A 158 -23.68 0.18 18.49
N MET A 159 -24.10 0.47 17.26
CA MET A 159 -23.22 1.03 16.22
C MET A 159 -22.60 2.38 16.63
N VAL A 160 -23.39 3.26 17.27
CA VAL A 160 -22.88 4.57 17.72
C VAL A 160 -21.86 4.39 18.85
N ILE A 161 -22.16 3.51 19.82
CA ILE A 161 -21.26 3.22 20.94
C ILE A 161 -19.96 2.57 20.45
N GLU A 162 -20.06 1.61 19.52
CA GLU A 162 -18.91 0.91 18.94
C GLU A 162 -17.97 1.88 18.21
N ARG A 163 -18.51 2.75 17.35
CA ARG A 163 -17.71 3.76 16.64
C ARG A 163 -17.00 4.70 17.60
N ARG A 164 -17.71 5.17 18.63
CA ARG A 164 -17.12 6.05 19.64
C ARG A 164 -16.01 5.35 20.43
N SER A 165 -16.27 4.12 20.90
CA SER A 165 -15.27 3.35 21.64
C SER A 165 -14.04 3.03 20.78
N ASN A 166 -14.24 2.65 19.51
CA ASN A 166 -13.13 2.44 18.58
C ASN A 166 -12.32 3.71 18.35
N HIS A 167 -12.98 4.86 18.21
CA HIS A 167 -12.28 6.14 18.07
C HIS A 167 -11.39 6.42 19.29
N GLU A 168 -11.94 6.30 20.51
CA GLU A 168 -11.18 6.48 21.75
C GLU A 168 -10.01 5.48 21.87
N LEU A 169 -10.20 4.23 21.44
CA LEU A 169 -9.14 3.21 21.42
C LEU A 169 -8.02 3.53 20.42
N GLN A 170 -8.37 4.08 19.24
CA GLN A 170 -7.38 4.49 18.24
C GLN A 170 -6.62 5.74 18.70
N GLU A 171 -7.29 6.74 19.28
CA GLU A 171 -6.64 7.90 19.88
C GLU A 171 -5.67 7.50 20.99
N ALA A 172 -6.09 6.60 21.89
CA ALA A 172 -5.22 6.07 22.95
C ALA A 172 -4.01 5.34 22.37
N ARG A 173 -4.19 4.55 21.31
CA ARG A 173 -3.08 3.86 20.62
C ARG A 173 -2.12 4.86 19.99
N GLN A 174 -2.62 5.88 19.29
CA GLN A 174 -1.79 6.91 18.66
C GLN A 174 -1.01 7.69 19.71
N ALA A 175 -1.66 8.12 20.80
CA ALA A 175 -1.00 8.80 21.91
C ALA A 175 0.10 7.95 22.56
N LEU A 176 -0.07 6.62 22.61
CA LEU A 176 0.98 5.71 23.06
C LEU A 176 2.14 5.60 22.06
N ILE A 177 1.87 5.54 20.76
CA ILE A 177 2.92 5.53 19.73
C ILE A 177 3.75 6.81 19.82
N ASP A 178 3.09 7.97 19.86
CA ASP A 178 3.74 9.28 19.90
C ASP A 178 4.50 9.49 21.22
N GLY A 179 3.83 9.26 22.35
CA GLY A 179 4.39 9.53 23.68
C GLY A 179 5.50 8.56 24.09
N PHE A 180 5.55 7.37 23.50
CA PHE A 180 6.55 6.35 23.83
C PHE A 180 7.56 6.09 22.72
N HIS A 181 7.60 6.94 21.69
CA HIS A 181 8.59 6.84 20.60
C HIS A 181 10.01 6.66 21.14
N ASP A 182 10.46 7.54 22.03
CA ASP A 182 11.83 7.48 22.57
C ASP A 182 12.01 6.42 23.66
N PHE A 183 10.95 6.16 24.43
CA PHE A 183 10.98 5.23 25.57
C PHE A 183 11.05 3.77 25.13
N LEU A 184 10.31 3.41 24.08
CA LEU A 184 10.27 2.04 23.56
C LEU A 184 11.38 1.76 22.56
N SER A 185 11.89 2.78 21.85
CA SER A 185 12.99 2.61 20.88
C SER A 185 14.29 2.10 21.51
N HIS A 186 14.56 2.48 22.77
CA HIS A 186 15.77 2.07 23.50
C HIS A 186 15.57 0.84 24.40
N SER A 187 14.36 0.29 24.42
CA SER A 187 14.00 -0.83 25.29
C SER A 187 14.30 -2.16 24.61
N ARG A 188 15.02 -3.10 25.26
CA ARG A 188 15.13 -4.50 24.81
C ARG A 188 13.86 -5.32 25.12
N GLY A 189 12.72 -4.66 25.11
CA GLY A 189 11.41 -5.21 25.45
C GLY A 189 10.83 -6.09 24.37
N ALA A 190 9.93 -7.00 24.77
CA ALA A 190 9.10 -7.75 23.83
C ALA A 190 8.13 -6.84 23.05
N ILE A 191 7.70 -5.72 23.66
CA ILE A 191 6.82 -4.72 23.02
C ILE A 191 7.65 -3.50 22.69
N ARG A 192 7.64 -3.13 21.41
CA ARG A 192 8.35 -1.96 20.86
C ARG A 192 7.55 -1.36 19.71
N ILE A 193 7.97 -0.21 19.23
CA ILE A 193 7.42 0.37 18.00
C ILE A 193 8.08 -0.31 16.80
N LYS A 194 7.26 -0.76 15.85
CA LYS A 194 7.71 -1.25 14.54
C LYS A 194 7.23 -0.27 13.48
N ARG A 195 8.09 0.06 12.53
CA ARG A 195 7.71 0.76 11.30
C ARG A 195 7.34 -0.28 10.26
N LEU A 196 6.04 -0.46 10.05
CA LEU A 196 5.47 -1.41 9.11
C LEU A 196 5.58 -0.84 7.70
N GLY A 197 6.17 -1.61 6.78
CA GLY A 197 6.43 -1.18 5.41
C GLY A 197 7.71 -0.38 5.20
N GLU A 198 8.53 -0.23 6.25
CA GLU A 198 9.91 0.24 6.11
C GLU A 198 10.82 -0.94 5.77
N LEU A 199 11.62 -0.78 4.72
CA LEU A 199 12.54 -1.79 4.25
C LEU A 199 13.71 -1.97 5.23
N ASP A 200 13.97 -3.21 5.65
CA ASP A 200 15.17 -3.52 6.44
C ASP A 200 16.40 -3.42 5.52
N GLY A 201 17.32 -2.50 5.84
CA GLY A 201 18.55 -2.32 5.09
C GLY A 201 19.62 -3.38 5.36
N LYS A 202 19.53 -4.15 6.46
CA LYS A 202 20.57 -5.14 6.82
C LYS A 202 20.78 -6.23 5.77
N PRO A 203 19.76 -6.83 5.17
CA PRO A 203 19.93 -7.79 4.08
C PRO A 203 20.73 -7.21 2.91
N PHE A 204 20.44 -5.96 2.52
CA PHE A 204 21.21 -5.26 1.48
C PHE A 204 22.67 -5.08 1.90
N GLN A 205 22.92 -4.62 3.13
CA GLN A 205 24.28 -4.39 3.64
C GLN A 205 25.10 -5.68 3.63
N ASN A 206 24.50 -6.78 4.09
CA ASN A 206 25.14 -8.08 4.16
C ASN A 206 25.53 -8.59 2.77
N VAL A 207 24.62 -8.50 1.78
CA VAL A 207 24.88 -8.97 0.42
C VAL A 207 25.88 -8.06 -0.29
N CYS A 208 25.74 -6.74 -0.18
CA CYS A 208 26.67 -5.79 -0.79
C CYS A 208 28.09 -5.95 -0.24
N SER A 209 28.24 -6.16 1.07
CA SER A 209 29.56 -6.39 1.70
C SER A 209 30.25 -7.67 1.21
N GLN A 210 29.49 -8.66 0.73
CA GLN A 210 30.06 -9.90 0.17
C GLN A 210 30.37 -9.78 -1.32
N LYS A 211 29.58 -9.02 -2.07
CA LYS A 211 29.69 -8.92 -3.54
C LYS A 211 30.62 -7.80 -4.01
N LEU A 212 30.85 -6.77 -3.21
CA LEU A 212 31.55 -5.55 -3.62
C LEU A 212 32.86 -5.34 -2.86
N PRO A 213 33.82 -4.59 -3.44
CA PRO A 213 35.05 -4.20 -2.76
C PRO A 213 34.79 -3.41 -1.47
N ALA A 214 35.76 -3.48 -0.55
CA ALA A 214 35.70 -2.76 0.72
C ALA A 214 35.57 -1.23 0.50
N GLY A 215 34.55 -0.63 1.10
CA GLY A 215 34.26 0.81 1.00
C GLY A 215 33.15 1.18 -0.02
N GLU A 216 32.87 0.32 -1.00
CA GLU A 216 31.78 0.54 -1.98
C GLU A 216 30.46 -0.12 -1.57
N GLY A 217 30.53 -1.17 -0.75
CA GLY A 217 29.37 -1.94 -0.29
C GLY A 217 28.34 -1.13 0.50
N ASP A 218 28.80 -0.24 1.39
CA ASP A 218 27.90 0.55 2.25
C ASP A 218 27.09 1.56 1.45
N VAL A 219 27.75 2.29 0.55
CA VAL A 219 27.11 3.27 -0.33
C VAL A 219 26.10 2.56 -1.24
N LYS A 220 26.52 1.45 -1.88
CA LYS A 220 25.65 0.72 -2.80
C LYS A 220 24.44 0.10 -2.09
N SER A 221 24.63 -0.42 -0.88
CA SER A 221 23.53 -0.93 -0.07
C SER A 221 22.51 0.15 0.26
N ALA A 222 22.96 1.35 0.63
CA ALA A 222 22.08 2.45 0.96
C ALA A 222 21.30 2.94 -0.27
N GLU A 223 21.97 3.06 -1.42
CA GLU A 223 21.33 3.38 -2.71
C GLU A 223 20.23 2.35 -3.07
N LEU A 224 20.56 1.06 -3.02
CA LEU A 224 19.62 0.00 -3.36
C LEU A 224 18.42 -0.03 -2.40
N CYS A 225 18.67 0.06 -1.10
CA CYS A 225 17.59 0.09 -0.10
C CYS A 225 16.65 1.27 -0.34
N SER A 226 17.18 2.44 -0.71
CA SER A 226 16.38 3.64 -0.98
C SER A 226 15.57 3.48 -2.27
N LEU A 227 16.19 2.98 -3.34
CA LEU A 227 15.52 2.73 -4.62
C LEU A 227 14.35 1.74 -4.46
N TRP A 228 14.57 0.65 -3.72
CA TRP A 228 13.51 -0.33 -3.47
C TRP A 228 12.43 0.24 -2.57
N GLN A 229 12.79 1.04 -1.56
CA GLN A 229 11.79 1.72 -0.73
C GLN A 229 10.90 2.66 -1.55
N GLU A 230 11.47 3.44 -2.48
CA GLU A 230 10.70 4.30 -3.40
C GLU A 230 9.79 3.48 -4.32
N LEU A 231 10.31 2.38 -4.85
CA LEU A 231 9.53 1.50 -5.71
C LEU A 231 8.36 0.87 -4.94
N ILE A 232 8.58 0.39 -3.72
CA ILE A 232 7.56 -0.13 -2.80
C ILE A 232 6.49 0.92 -2.49
N GLN A 233 6.87 2.20 -2.39
CA GLN A 233 5.92 3.30 -2.13
C GLN A 233 5.18 3.76 -3.40
N ASN A 234 5.64 3.37 -4.58
CA ASN A 234 5.00 3.70 -5.84
C ASN A 234 3.66 2.97 -5.97
N SER A 235 2.58 3.72 -6.17
CA SER A 235 1.23 3.19 -6.38
C SER A 235 1.06 2.50 -7.75
N GLU A 236 1.89 2.86 -8.73
CA GLU A 236 1.86 2.24 -10.07
C GLU A 236 2.51 0.85 -10.10
N TRP A 237 3.23 0.46 -9.05
CA TRP A 237 3.81 -0.87 -8.93
C TRP A 237 3.13 -1.67 -7.83
N HIS A 238 2.25 -2.58 -8.26
CA HIS A 238 1.45 -3.43 -7.36
C HIS A 238 1.66 -4.92 -7.69
N PRO A 239 2.78 -5.52 -7.25
CA PRO A 239 3.16 -6.89 -7.61
C PRO A 239 2.36 -7.92 -6.81
N PHE A 240 1.04 -7.88 -6.92
CA PHE A 240 0.11 -8.75 -6.23
C PHE A 240 -0.87 -9.40 -7.19
N LYS A 241 -1.28 -10.62 -6.85
CA LYS A 241 -2.33 -11.38 -7.54
C LYS A 241 -3.40 -11.80 -6.55
N ILE A 242 -4.61 -11.97 -7.07
CA ILE A 242 -5.74 -12.46 -6.30
C ILE A 242 -5.78 -13.99 -6.38
N VAL A 243 -5.79 -14.65 -5.24
CA VAL A 243 -5.93 -16.11 -5.09
C VAL A 243 -7.16 -16.43 -4.24
N SER A 244 -7.81 -17.57 -4.50
CA SER A 244 -8.92 -18.05 -3.68
C SER A 244 -8.40 -19.05 -2.65
N ILE A 245 -8.53 -18.74 -1.37
CA ILE A 245 -8.18 -19.62 -0.24
C ILE A 245 -9.48 -19.83 0.54
N ASP A 246 -9.93 -21.09 0.65
CA ASP A 246 -11.17 -21.48 1.32
C ASP A 246 -12.43 -20.71 0.85
N GLY A 247 -12.48 -20.35 -0.43
CA GLY A 247 -13.59 -19.60 -1.02
C GLY A 247 -13.54 -18.09 -0.82
N ASN A 248 -12.52 -17.57 -0.13
CA ASN A 248 -12.27 -16.16 0.06
C ASN A 248 -11.13 -15.67 -0.83
N LEU A 249 -11.33 -14.54 -1.50
CA LEU A 249 -10.31 -13.89 -2.33
C LEU A 249 -9.28 -13.19 -1.43
N HIS A 250 -8.03 -13.56 -1.59
CA HIS A 250 -6.88 -12.98 -0.89
C HIS A 250 -5.90 -12.41 -1.90
N GLU A 251 -5.30 -11.29 -1.54
CA GLU A 251 -4.25 -10.67 -2.35
C GLU A 251 -2.89 -11.11 -1.81
N VAL A 252 -2.10 -11.75 -2.68
CA VAL A 252 -0.77 -12.31 -2.35
C VAL A 252 0.26 -11.80 -3.35
N ILE A 253 1.53 -11.75 -2.94
CA ILE A 253 2.61 -11.29 -3.83
C ILE A 253 2.67 -12.19 -5.06
N ASP A 254 2.82 -11.59 -6.24
CA ASP A 254 3.09 -12.34 -7.45
C ASP A 254 4.59 -12.64 -7.56
N GLU A 255 4.96 -13.89 -7.24
CA GLU A 255 6.35 -14.37 -7.34
C GLU A 255 6.92 -14.32 -8.77
N ASN A 256 6.09 -14.13 -9.79
CA ASN A 256 6.52 -13.97 -11.18
C ASN A 256 6.70 -12.50 -11.61
N ASP A 257 6.51 -11.53 -10.71
CA ASP A 257 6.77 -10.12 -11.02
C ASP A 257 8.20 -9.93 -11.51
N GLU A 258 8.37 -9.23 -12.63
CA GLU A 258 9.66 -9.07 -13.32
C GLU A 258 10.72 -8.41 -12.43
N LYS A 259 10.31 -7.39 -11.65
CA LYS A 259 11.24 -6.65 -10.79
C LYS A 259 11.65 -7.50 -9.59
N LEU A 260 10.69 -8.19 -8.95
CA LEU A 260 10.96 -9.09 -7.83
C LEU A 260 11.81 -10.29 -8.23
N THR A 261 11.56 -10.88 -9.41
CA THR A 261 12.38 -11.97 -9.94
C THR A 261 13.80 -11.51 -10.29
N ALA A 262 13.96 -10.33 -10.89
CA ALA A 262 15.27 -9.72 -11.13
C ALA A 262 16.02 -9.44 -9.81
N LEU A 263 15.34 -8.88 -8.81
CA LEU A 263 15.91 -8.63 -7.47
C LEU A 263 16.45 -9.92 -6.84
N LYS A 264 15.65 -10.97 -6.88
CA LYS A 264 16.00 -12.27 -6.30
C LYS A 264 17.18 -12.91 -7.03
N LEU A 265 17.26 -12.78 -8.35
CA LEU A 265 18.38 -13.27 -9.15
C LEU A 265 19.68 -12.49 -8.87
N GLU A 266 19.60 -11.16 -8.82
CA GLU A 266 20.76 -10.28 -8.67
C GLU A 266 21.28 -10.20 -7.23
N TRP A 267 20.39 -10.16 -6.23
CA TRP A 267 20.73 -9.85 -4.84
C TRP A 267 20.38 -10.98 -3.85
N GLY A 268 19.70 -12.03 -4.31
CA GLY A 268 19.44 -13.25 -3.55
C GLY A 268 18.18 -13.22 -2.70
N GLU A 269 17.87 -14.38 -2.11
CA GLU A 269 16.63 -14.65 -1.35
C GLU A 269 16.42 -13.66 -0.20
N THR A 270 17.46 -13.38 0.58
CA THR A 270 17.32 -12.56 1.79
C THR A 270 16.91 -11.12 1.49
N VAL A 271 17.30 -10.58 0.33
CA VAL A 271 16.93 -9.23 -0.11
C VAL A 271 15.51 -9.25 -0.67
N TYR A 272 15.17 -10.27 -1.45
CA TYR A 272 13.80 -10.52 -1.92
C TYR A 272 12.82 -10.60 -0.74
N ASP A 273 13.11 -11.42 0.27
CA ASP A 273 12.26 -11.60 1.46
C ASP A 273 12.02 -10.29 2.20
N ALA A 274 13.05 -9.44 2.30
CA ALA A 274 12.94 -8.14 2.96
C ALA A 274 12.01 -7.19 2.19
N VAL A 275 12.12 -7.17 0.85
CA VAL A 275 11.25 -6.37 -0.01
C VAL A 275 9.82 -6.91 0.01
N SER A 276 9.63 -8.22 -0.10
CA SER A 276 8.33 -8.88 -0.04
C SER A 276 7.64 -8.62 1.31
N MET A 277 8.36 -8.71 2.42
CA MET A 277 7.82 -8.41 3.74
C MET A 277 7.35 -6.95 3.84
N ALA A 278 8.17 -6.00 3.38
CA ALA A 278 7.79 -4.58 3.37
C ALA A 278 6.56 -4.31 2.47
N LEU A 279 6.48 -4.95 1.30
CA LEU A 279 5.31 -4.88 0.42
C LEU A 279 4.04 -5.41 1.09
N SER A 280 4.10 -6.59 1.71
CA SER A 280 2.98 -7.18 2.42
C SER A 280 2.53 -6.29 3.58
N GLU A 281 3.46 -5.74 4.35
CA GLU A 281 3.16 -4.84 5.46
C GLU A 281 2.48 -3.54 4.99
N ILE A 282 2.93 -2.94 3.89
CA ILE A 282 2.23 -1.78 3.32
C ILE A 282 0.81 -2.15 2.89
N ASN A 283 0.63 -3.30 2.22
CA ASN A 283 -0.68 -3.69 1.72
C ASN A 283 -1.67 -4.02 2.86
N GLU A 284 -1.18 -4.61 3.95
CA GLU A 284 -2.02 -4.93 5.11
C GLU A 284 -2.36 -3.70 5.96
N TYR A 285 -1.39 -2.79 6.17
CA TYR A 285 -1.52 -1.74 7.18
C TYR A 285 -1.72 -0.33 6.61
N ASN A 286 -1.36 -0.07 5.35
CA ASN A 286 -1.51 1.24 4.72
C ASN A 286 -1.61 1.16 3.18
N ALA A 287 -2.49 0.29 2.65
CA ALA A 287 -2.60 0.03 1.21
C ALA A 287 -2.82 1.30 0.39
N SER A 288 -3.67 2.21 0.86
CA SER A 288 -3.99 3.46 0.15
C SER A 288 -2.90 4.52 0.28
N GLY A 289 -2.24 4.60 1.44
CA GLY A 289 -1.20 5.60 1.68
C GLY A 289 0.14 5.23 1.07
N ARG A 290 0.45 3.93 0.98
CA ARG A 290 1.72 3.41 0.43
C ARG A 290 2.97 3.98 1.12
N TYR A 291 2.90 4.35 2.40
CA TYR A 291 4.05 4.77 3.20
C TYR A 291 4.14 3.98 4.50
N ALA A 292 5.35 3.90 5.06
CA ALA A 292 5.57 3.17 6.29
C ALA A 292 4.85 3.84 7.48
N VAL A 293 4.17 3.05 8.30
CA VAL A 293 3.43 3.52 9.48
C VAL A 293 4.01 2.93 10.77
N SER A 294 4.01 3.72 11.85
CA SER A 294 4.46 3.26 13.15
C SER A 294 3.33 2.54 13.88
N GLU A 295 3.65 1.40 14.50
CA GLU A 295 2.67 0.62 15.27
C GLU A 295 3.30 -0.03 16.50
N LEU A 296 2.49 -0.23 17.55
CA LEU A 296 2.87 -0.98 18.74
C LEU A 296 2.91 -2.47 18.40
N TRP A 297 4.10 -3.05 18.43
CA TRP A 297 4.34 -4.42 17.98
C TRP A 297 4.82 -5.32 19.11
N ASN A 298 4.26 -6.53 19.17
CA ASN A 298 4.75 -7.59 20.04
C ASN A 298 5.71 -8.46 19.22
N PHE A 299 7.02 -8.23 19.40
CA PHE A 299 8.07 -8.97 18.69
C PHE A 299 8.23 -10.42 19.15
N LYS A 300 7.60 -10.82 20.26
CA LYS A 300 7.59 -12.21 20.70
C LYS A 300 6.50 -13.02 19.98
N GLU A 301 5.35 -12.39 19.75
CA GLU A 301 4.17 -13.03 19.14
C GLU A 301 4.01 -12.66 17.65
N GLU A 302 4.95 -11.88 17.11
CA GLU A 302 5.01 -11.44 15.70
C GLU A 302 3.70 -10.82 15.17
N ARG A 303 3.05 -10.00 16.02
CA ARG A 303 1.80 -9.31 15.67
C ARG A 303 1.68 -7.96 16.37
N LYS A 304 0.68 -7.19 15.94
CA LYS A 304 0.23 -5.97 16.63
C LYS A 304 -0.06 -6.25 18.11
N ALA A 305 0.48 -5.41 18.98
CA ALA A 305 0.27 -5.49 20.41
C ALA A 305 -1.11 -4.91 20.78
N SER A 306 -1.80 -5.58 21.69
CA SER A 306 -3.01 -5.06 22.31
C SER A 306 -2.67 -3.96 23.32
N LEU A 307 -3.59 -3.01 23.52
CA LEU A 307 -3.41 -1.96 24.54
C LEU A 307 -3.19 -2.54 25.94
N LYS A 308 -3.83 -3.67 26.25
CA LYS A 308 -3.63 -4.41 27.51
C LYS A 308 -2.18 -4.87 27.66
N GLU A 309 -1.60 -5.50 26.64
CA GLU A 309 -0.20 -5.95 26.65
C GLU A 309 0.75 -4.75 26.86
N VAL A 310 0.49 -3.64 26.15
CA VAL A 310 1.29 -2.41 26.24
C VAL A 310 1.23 -1.81 27.65
N ILE A 311 0.04 -1.66 28.23
CA ILE A 311 -0.15 -1.15 29.59
C ILE A 311 0.56 -2.04 30.61
N GLN A 312 0.40 -3.36 30.51
CA GLN A 312 1.06 -4.31 31.40
C GLN A 312 2.58 -4.19 31.31
N TYR A 313 3.12 -4.04 30.09
CA TYR A 313 4.54 -3.82 29.86
C TYR A 313 5.03 -2.53 30.52
N ILE A 314 4.34 -1.40 30.31
CA ILE A 314 4.67 -0.11 30.91
C ILE A 314 4.67 -0.20 32.44
N LEU A 315 3.62 -0.79 33.04
CA LEU A 315 3.53 -0.97 34.49
C LEU A 315 4.69 -1.78 35.06
N LYS A 316 5.13 -2.83 34.34
CA LYS A 316 6.30 -3.62 34.72
C LYS A 316 7.59 -2.79 34.67
N GLN A 317 7.79 -2.00 33.62
CA GLN A 317 8.96 -1.12 33.49
C GLN A 317 9.00 -0.06 34.59
N LEU A 318 7.87 0.59 34.88
CA LEU A 318 7.77 1.59 35.95
C LEU A 318 8.07 1.01 37.33
N LYS A 319 7.63 -0.22 37.63
CA LYS A 319 7.96 -0.92 38.88
C LYS A 319 9.47 -1.19 38.99
N SER A 320 10.10 -1.64 37.91
CA SER A 320 11.55 -1.87 37.87
C SER A 320 12.35 -0.58 38.14
N LEU A 321 11.98 0.53 37.48
CA LEU A 321 12.62 1.83 37.67
C LEU A 321 12.52 2.34 39.11
N ARG A 322 11.37 2.14 39.77
CA ARG A 322 11.18 2.54 41.17
C ARG A 322 12.00 1.68 42.14
N GLY A 323 12.14 0.38 41.89
CA GLY A 323 13.00 -0.51 42.67
C GLY A 323 14.48 -0.13 42.60
N SER A 324 14.96 0.23 41.41
CA SER A 324 16.34 0.65 41.17
C SER A 324 16.70 2.01 41.78
N LYS A 325 15.74 2.94 41.86
CA LYS A 325 15.94 4.22 42.58
C LYS A 325 16.04 4.01 44.10
N ARG A 326 15.18 3.16 44.69
CA ARG A 326 15.26 2.84 46.13
C ARG A 326 16.59 2.22 46.51
N ARG A 327 17.13 1.28 45.71
CA ARG A 327 18.43 0.66 45.98
C ARG A 327 19.61 1.66 45.94
N ARG A 328 19.57 2.66 45.06
CA ARG A 328 20.60 3.71 44.98
C ARG A 328 20.65 4.65 46.19
N TYR A 329 19.53 4.82 46.89
CA TYR A 329 19.46 5.63 48.12
C TYR A 329 20.01 4.90 49.37
N TYR A 330 20.21 3.58 49.30
CA TYR A 330 20.76 2.78 50.41
C TYR A 330 22.21 2.34 50.18
N THR A 331 22.86 2.85 49.14
CA THR A 331 24.26 2.53 48.77
C THR A 331 25.21 3.73 48.90
N TYR A 332 24.86 4.74 49.70
CA TYR A 332 25.74 5.84 50.10
C TYR A 332 25.78 5.96 51.62
#